data_AF-A0A7S2SS51-F1
#
_entry.id   AF-A0A7S2SS51-F1
#
_cell.length_a   1.000
_cell.length_b   1.000
_cell.length_c   1.000
_cell.angle_alpha   90.00
_cell.angle_beta   90.00
_cell.angle_gamma   90.00
#
_symmetry.space_group_name_H-M   'P 1'
#
loop_
_entity.id
_entity.type
_entity.pdbx_description
1 polymer ?
#
loop_
_entity_poly.entity_id
_entity_poly.type
_entity_poly.pdbx_seq_one_letter_code
_entity_poly.pdbx_strand_id
1 'polypeptide(L)'
;MRGFLWWAAALVCAAQSTAGFVPRGLSLRRSHRGALGTPSPPREGLSSVSRVPRGGVVPLSALPVAPQDAGVAVFGLAAATAWLKVWTTLAGKDLIDPKLSRKVVHSGSAPLFILTWPFFTSGAEARFVAAGVPLLMLSRLLLASFGKQPELLKAVSRSGDAKEAVGGPFLYVVMLLVFTTAYWRSSIIGVVALAQMAAGDGLADIVGRKVGGARWPFSDRKTYAGSLGFVLGGFTVSLGLVYWLATFSCVDLGGLGLADVAVRLAAVSVASALVELVPLGDDNVTVPLTAAVFTALAFGLPLSPVVALS
;
A
#
# COMPACT_ATOMS: atom_id res chain seq x y z
N MET A 1 18.94 -18.39 -6.76
CA MET A 1 17.59 -18.56 -6.17
C MET A 1 17.54 -18.25 -4.67
N ARG A 2 18.67 -18.07 -3.96
CA ARG A 2 18.69 -17.88 -2.51
C ARG A 2 18.33 -16.45 -2.05
N GLY A 3 18.73 -15.36 -2.73
CA GLY A 3 18.51 -14.00 -2.21
C GLY A 3 17.05 -13.49 -2.17
N PHE A 4 16.14 -14.01 -3.01
CA PHE A 4 14.78 -13.48 -3.14
C PHE A 4 13.80 -14.07 -2.10
N LEU A 5 13.94 -15.36 -1.78
CA LEU A 5 13.20 -16.02 -0.70
C LEU A 5 13.59 -15.48 0.68
N TRP A 6 14.83 -15.00 0.84
CA TRP A 6 15.29 -14.38 2.09
C TRP A 6 14.58 -13.06 2.42
N TRP A 7 14.15 -12.28 1.43
CA TRP A 7 13.41 -11.03 1.67
C TRP A 7 11.99 -11.27 2.17
N ALA A 8 11.28 -12.20 1.53
CA ALA A 8 9.94 -12.62 1.98
C ALA A 8 9.99 -13.30 3.36
N ALA A 9 11.01 -14.14 3.61
CA ALA A 9 11.24 -14.74 4.91
C ALA A 9 11.69 -13.73 5.98
N ALA A 10 12.48 -12.71 5.63
CA ALA A 10 12.90 -11.66 6.57
C ALA A 10 11.71 -10.79 7.02
N LEU A 11 10.75 -10.52 6.13
CA LEU A 11 9.51 -9.83 6.50
C LEU A 11 8.65 -10.67 7.47
N VAL A 12 8.58 -11.98 7.25
CA VAL A 12 7.86 -12.91 8.14
C VAL A 12 8.59 -13.09 9.49
N CYS A 13 9.92 -13.19 9.49
CA CYS A 13 10.72 -13.31 10.71
C CYS A 13 10.73 -12.01 11.54
N ALA A 14 10.76 -10.83 10.90
CA ALA A 14 10.65 -9.55 11.60
C ALA A 14 9.27 -9.37 12.27
N ALA A 15 8.21 -9.87 11.62
CA ALA A 15 6.86 -9.94 12.19
C ALA A 15 6.78 -10.87 13.42
N GLN A 16 7.44 -12.04 13.38
CA GLN A 16 7.40 -13.01 14.48
C GLN A 16 8.20 -12.57 15.71
N SER A 17 9.30 -11.83 15.54
CA SER A 17 10.16 -11.40 16.66
C SER A 17 9.57 -10.28 17.54
N THR A 18 8.49 -9.61 17.12
CA THR A 18 7.85 -8.53 17.90
C THR A 18 6.63 -8.99 18.72
N ALA A 19 6.18 -10.25 18.56
CA ALA A 19 5.05 -10.82 19.29
C ALA A 19 5.32 -11.10 20.79
N GLY A 20 6.50 -10.73 21.30
CA GLY A 20 6.91 -10.97 22.70
C GLY A 20 6.48 -9.92 23.72
N PHE A 21 5.79 -8.84 23.33
CA PHE A 21 5.45 -7.74 24.24
C PHE A 21 3.94 -7.66 24.52
N VAL A 22 3.48 -8.39 25.53
CA VAL A 22 2.13 -8.27 26.10
C VAL A 22 2.20 -7.40 27.37
N PRO A 23 1.62 -6.19 27.41
CA PRO A 23 1.49 -5.45 28.66
C PRO A 23 0.41 -6.12 29.52
N ARG A 24 0.80 -6.72 30.64
CA ARG A 24 -0.12 -7.13 31.70
C ARG A 24 -0.66 -5.89 32.42
N GLY A 25 -1.98 -5.78 32.51
CA GLY A 25 -2.62 -5.08 33.61
C GLY A 25 -3.83 -4.23 33.23
N LEU A 26 -5.03 -4.81 33.29
CA LEU A 26 -6.25 -4.06 33.56
C LEU A 26 -7.07 -4.84 34.60
N SER A 27 -7.02 -4.32 35.83
CA SER A 27 -7.81 -4.78 36.97
C SER A 27 -9.27 -4.33 36.79
N LEU A 28 -10.18 -5.29 36.70
CA LEU A 28 -11.62 -5.07 36.67
C LEU A 28 -12.10 -4.64 38.06
N ARG A 29 -12.42 -3.35 38.23
CA ARG A 29 -13.10 -2.85 39.43
C ARG A 29 -14.61 -2.88 39.20
N ARG A 30 -15.28 -3.89 39.79
CA ARG A 30 -16.73 -3.94 40.00
C ARG A 30 -17.17 -2.72 40.82
N SER A 31 -18.16 -1.96 40.35
CA SER A 31 -18.89 -0.99 41.17
C SER A 31 -20.32 -1.46 41.39
N HIS A 32 -20.73 -1.40 42.66
CA HIS A 32 -22.00 -1.87 43.21
C HIS A 32 -23.17 -0.92 42.91
N ARG A 33 -24.38 -1.52 42.89
CA ARG A 33 -25.70 -0.87 42.83
C ARG A 33 -26.02 -0.05 44.09
N GLY A 34 -26.76 1.05 43.88
CA GLY A 34 -27.62 1.76 44.85
C GLY A 34 -28.29 2.95 44.14
N ALA A 35 -29.55 2.86 43.70
CA ALA A 35 -30.80 3.14 44.42
C ALA A 35 -31.32 4.59 44.23
N LEU A 36 -32.44 4.68 43.48
CA LEU A 36 -33.61 5.58 43.55
C LEU A 36 -33.45 7.08 43.81
N GLY A 37 -34.00 7.89 42.88
CA GLY A 37 -34.45 9.26 43.12
C GLY A 37 -34.70 10.05 41.83
N THR A 38 -35.97 10.18 41.42
CA THR A 38 -36.42 11.12 40.38
C THR A 38 -36.93 12.42 41.01
N PRO A 39 -36.56 13.59 40.44
CA PRO A 39 -37.53 14.67 40.34
C PRO A 39 -37.59 15.31 38.93
N SER A 40 -38.75 15.92 38.68
CA SER A 40 -39.35 16.47 37.45
C SER A 40 -38.54 17.53 36.69
N PRO A 41 -38.84 17.79 35.38
CA PRO A 41 -38.09 18.74 34.57
C PRO A 41 -38.62 20.17 34.70
N PRO A 42 -37.78 21.21 34.63
CA PRO A 42 -38.20 22.57 34.35
C PRO A 42 -38.19 22.89 32.84
N ARG A 43 -38.97 23.92 32.53
CA ARG A 43 -39.54 24.34 31.24
C ARG A 43 -38.54 24.86 30.20
N GLU A 44 -39.01 24.78 28.96
CA GLU A 44 -38.48 25.32 27.71
C GLU A 44 -37.91 26.74 27.81
N GLY A 45 -36.71 26.91 27.25
CA GLY A 45 -36.17 28.18 26.79
C GLY A 45 -35.66 28.01 25.37
N LEU A 46 -36.47 28.37 24.38
CA LEU A 46 -36.01 28.56 23.00
C LEU A 46 -35.14 29.82 22.94
N SER A 47 -33.82 29.67 22.76
CA SER A 47 -33.03 30.66 22.02
C SER A 47 -31.65 30.12 21.63
N SER A 48 -31.33 30.33 20.35
CA SER A 48 -30.05 30.13 19.66
C SER A 48 -29.83 28.75 19.02
N VAL A 49 -30.39 28.58 17.83
CA VAL A 49 -29.77 27.74 16.79
C VAL A 49 -28.36 28.29 16.56
N SER A 50 -27.36 27.63 17.13
CA SER A 50 -25.97 27.90 16.82
C SER A 50 -25.76 27.64 15.34
N ARG A 51 -25.44 28.71 14.61
CA ARG A 51 -25.15 28.66 13.19
C ARG A 51 -23.90 27.79 13.02
N VAL A 52 -24.07 26.56 12.53
CA VAL A 52 -22.95 25.67 12.18
C VAL A 52 -22.03 26.46 11.24
N PRO A 53 -20.75 26.68 11.58
CA PRO A 53 -19.83 27.35 10.68
C PRO A 53 -19.77 26.53 9.39
N ARG A 54 -20.14 27.15 8.26
CA ARG A 54 -19.86 26.56 6.95
C ARG A 54 -18.34 26.37 6.88
N GLY A 55 -17.89 25.11 6.85
CA GLY A 55 -16.47 24.77 6.81
C GLY A 55 -15.78 25.51 5.68
N GLY A 56 -14.94 26.47 6.03
CA GLY A 56 -14.01 27.05 5.09
C GLY A 56 -13.07 25.95 4.60
N VAL A 57 -12.83 25.90 3.29
CA VAL A 57 -11.77 25.05 2.75
C VAL A 57 -10.45 25.63 3.26
N VAL A 58 -9.89 25.01 4.30
CA VAL A 58 -8.53 25.35 4.74
C VAL A 58 -7.60 24.92 3.62
N PRO A 59 -6.80 25.82 3.03
CA PRO A 59 -5.85 25.43 1.99
C PRO A 59 -4.85 24.45 2.58
N LEU A 60 -4.49 23.41 1.82
CA LEU A 60 -3.56 22.35 2.27
C LEU A 60 -2.24 22.91 2.84
N SER A 61 -1.80 24.06 2.36
CA SER A 61 -0.60 24.78 2.81
C SER A 61 -0.71 25.43 4.19
N ALA A 62 -1.92 25.56 4.74
CA ALA A 62 -2.18 26.16 6.06
C ALA A 62 -2.31 25.11 7.18
N LEU A 63 -2.23 23.82 6.84
CA LEU A 63 -2.27 22.75 7.84
C LEU A 63 -0.92 22.66 8.55
N PRO A 64 -0.90 22.59 9.89
CA PRO A 64 0.35 22.41 10.62
C PRO A 64 0.92 21.02 10.32
N VAL A 65 2.01 20.97 9.57
CA VAL A 65 2.75 19.73 9.33
C VAL A 65 3.54 19.40 10.59
N ALA A 66 3.24 18.26 11.22
CA ALA A 66 4.03 17.80 12.35
C ALA A 66 5.48 17.54 11.90
N PRO A 67 6.51 17.96 12.66
CA PRO A 67 7.90 17.68 12.33
C PRO A 67 8.19 16.19 12.13
N GLN A 68 7.47 15.32 12.84
CA GLN A 68 7.51 13.87 12.66
C GLN A 68 7.06 13.45 11.25
N ASP A 69 5.92 13.94 10.77
CA ASP A 69 5.39 13.57 9.45
C ASP A 69 6.32 14.06 8.33
N ALA A 70 6.86 15.27 8.47
CA ALA A 70 7.88 15.78 7.56
C ALA A 70 9.15 14.89 7.58
N GLY A 71 9.62 14.50 8.76
CA GLY A 71 10.78 13.64 8.93
C GLY A 71 10.60 12.28 8.26
N VAL A 72 9.45 11.63 8.45
CA VAL A 72 9.14 10.33 7.84
C VAL A 72 8.98 10.45 6.32
N ALA A 73 8.36 11.53 5.82
CA ALA A 73 8.26 11.77 4.37
C ALA A 73 9.64 11.99 3.72
N VAL A 74 10.52 12.78 4.35
CA VAL A 74 11.91 12.98 3.89
C VAL A 74 12.68 11.66 3.88
N PHE A 75 12.56 10.86 4.95
CA PHE A 75 13.15 9.53 5.02
C PHE A 75 12.61 8.63 3.90
N GLY A 76 11.29 8.60 3.68
CA GLY A 76 10.66 7.83 2.62
C GLY A 76 11.15 8.21 1.23
N LEU A 77 11.31 9.52 0.96
CA LEU A 77 11.87 10.01 -0.30
C LEU A 77 13.35 9.62 -0.48
N ALA A 78 14.14 9.72 0.58
CA ALA A 78 15.54 9.31 0.58
C ALA A 78 15.67 7.79 0.33
N ALA A 79 14.86 6.98 1.03
CA ALA A 79 14.81 5.53 0.86
C ALA A 79 14.36 5.13 -0.55
N ALA A 80 13.31 5.75 -1.09
CA ALA A 80 12.85 5.51 -2.46
C ALA A 80 13.93 5.88 -3.50
N THR A 81 14.63 7.00 -3.29
CA THR A 81 15.74 7.41 -4.16
C THR A 81 16.92 6.45 -4.06
N ALA A 82 17.27 6.01 -2.85
CA ALA A 82 18.33 5.01 -2.64
C ALA A 82 17.97 3.66 -3.28
N TRP A 83 16.72 3.20 -3.10
CA TRP A 83 16.21 1.98 -3.72
C TRP A 83 16.35 2.02 -5.25
N LEU A 84 15.85 3.08 -5.89
CA LEU A 84 16.00 3.28 -7.32
C LEU A 84 17.48 3.27 -7.73
N LYS A 85 18.32 4.09 -7.06
CA LYS A 85 19.74 4.23 -7.39
C LYS A 85 20.51 2.91 -7.26
N VAL A 86 20.26 2.11 -6.23
CA VAL A 86 20.92 0.81 -6.04
C VAL A 86 20.66 -0.07 -7.25
N TRP A 87 19.39 -0.27 -7.62
CA TRP A 87 19.03 -1.18 -8.71
C TRP A 87 19.42 -0.65 -10.09
N THR A 88 19.35 0.66 -10.33
CA THR A 88 19.78 1.25 -11.61
C THR A 88 21.30 1.25 -11.73
N THR A 89 22.05 1.43 -10.64
CA THR A 89 23.52 1.33 -10.65
C THR A 89 23.98 -0.09 -10.91
N LEU A 90 23.32 -1.10 -10.30
CA LEU A 90 23.63 -2.50 -10.58
C LEU A 90 23.37 -2.85 -12.05
N ALA A 91 22.27 -2.34 -12.63
CA ALA A 91 21.97 -2.54 -14.05
C ALA A 91 22.96 -1.79 -14.96
N GLY A 92 23.34 -0.56 -14.61
CA GLY A 92 24.30 0.24 -15.39
C GLY A 92 25.75 -0.27 -15.32
N LYS A 93 26.06 -1.14 -14.36
CA LYS A 93 27.34 -1.87 -14.25
C LYS A 93 27.26 -3.28 -14.87
N ASP A 94 26.19 -3.59 -15.60
CA ASP A 94 25.92 -4.90 -16.22
C ASP A 94 25.92 -6.08 -15.22
N LEU A 95 25.69 -5.82 -13.93
CA LEU A 95 25.62 -6.86 -12.89
C LEU A 95 24.24 -7.55 -12.87
N ILE A 96 23.20 -6.87 -13.37
CA ILE A 96 21.85 -7.41 -13.51
C ILE A 96 21.21 -6.89 -14.80
N ASP A 97 20.28 -7.67 -15.36
CA ASP A 97 19.51 -7.26 -16.53
C ASP A 97 18.62 -6.02 -16.24
N PRO A 98 18.57 -5.00 -17.12
CA PRO A 98 17.75 -3.80 -16.93
C PRO A 98 16.24 -4.04 -16.81
N LYS A 99 15.69 -5.10 -17.42
CA LYS A 99 14.27 -5.48 -17.26
C LYS A 99 14.04 -6.10 -15.88
N LEU A 100 14.99 -6.90 -15.38
CA LEU A 100 14.95 -7.41 -14.01
C LEU A 100 15.04 -6.27 -12.99
N SER A 101 16.00 -5.35 -13.15
CA SER A 101 16.17 -4.17 -12.29
C SER A 101 14.87 -3.39 -12.12
N ARG A 102 14.20 -3.04 -13.24
CA ARG A 102 12.92 -2.32 -13.20
C ARG A 102 11.82 -3.08 -12.49
N LYS A 103 11.72 -4.39 -12.66
CA LYS A 103 10.70 -5.18 -11.98
C LYS A 103 10.99 -5.37 -10.50
N VAL A 104 12.26 -5.40 -10.09
CA VAL A 104 12.62 -5.34 -8.66
C VAL A 104 12.27 -3.97 -8.07
N VAL A 105 12.57 -2.88 -8.77
CA VAL A 105 12.19 -1.52 -8.35
C VAL A 105 10.67 -1.44 -8.18
N HIS A 106 9.90 -1.87 -9.18
CA HIS A 106 8.44 -1.97 -9.15
C HIS A 106 7.93 -2.77 -7.95
N SER A 107 8.48 -3.98 -7.73
CA SER A 107 8.01 -4.86 -6.64
C SER A 107 8.31 -4.35 -5.25
N GLY A 108 9.43 -3.64 -5.06
CA GLY A 108 9.83 -3.13 -3.76
C GLY A 108 9.24 -1.77 -3.41
N SER A 109 8.92 -0.92 -4.39
CA SER A 109 8.64 0.50 -4.13
C SER A 109 7.46 0.74 -3.19
N ALA A 110 6.27 0.22 -3.51
CA ALA A 110 5.10 0.39 -2.64
C ALA A 110 5.23 -0.33 -1.29
N PRO A 111 5.68 -1.61 -1.21
CA PRO A 111 5.86 -2.28 0.09
C PRO A 111 6.83 -1.55 1.02
N LEU A 112 8.00 -1.13 0.51
CA LEU A 112 8.97 -0.37 1.31
C LEU A 112 8.42 0.97 1.77
N PHE A 113 7.59 1.63 0.96
CA PHE A 113 6.89 2.84 1.38
C PHE A 113 5.83 2.57 2.46
N ILE A 114 5.04 1.50 2.33
CA ILE A 114 4.03 1.12 3.34
C ILE A 114 4.68 0.78 4.69
N LEU A 115 5.91 0.22 4.69
CA LEU A 115 6.63 -0.03 5.94
C LEU A 115 6.86 1.23 6.77
N THR A 116 6.89 2.42 6.15
CA THR A 116 7.07 3.68 6.89
C THR A 116 5.76 4.24 7.46
N TRP A 117 4.60 3.74 7.00
CA TRP A 117 3.29 4.28 7.36
C TRP A 117 2.99 4.35 8.87
N PRO A 118 3.39 3.37 9.70
CA PRO A 118 3.18 3.45 11.15
C PRO A 118 3.89 4.61 11.85
N PHE A 119 4.95 5.15 11.24
CA PHE A 119 5.75 6.20 11.86
C PHE A 119 5.20 7.60 11.62
N PHE A 120 4.20 7.75 10.75
CA PHE A 120 3.43 8.97 10.64
C PHE A 120 2.51 9.15 11.86
N THR A 121 2.16 10.39 12.17
CA THR A 121 1.25 10.71 13.27
C THR A 121 -0.16 10.14 13.05
N SER A 122 -1.00 10.21 14.08
CA SER A 122 -2.42 9.84 14.00
C SER A 122 -3.33 10.92 13.41
N GLY A 123 -2.78 12.10 13.08
CA GLY A 123 -3.56 13.18 12.47
C GLY A 123 -4.09 12.79 11.09
N ALA A 124 -5.31 13.25 10.77
CA ALA A 124 -5.91 13.02 9.45
C ALA A 124 -5.07 13.57 8.30
N GLU A 125 -4.25 14.60 8.57
CA GLU A 125 -3.37 15.25 7.59
C GLU A 125 -2.11 14.45 7.24
N ALA A 126 -1.72 13.50 8.09
CA ALA A 126 -0.48 12.73 7.91
C ALA A 126 -0.47 11.95 6.59
N ARG A 127 -1.65 11.50 6.12
CA ARG A 127 -1.80 10.84 4.81
C ARG A 127 -1.47 11.75 3.64
N PHE A 128 -1.75 13.06 3.73
CA PHE A 128 -1.44 14.01 2.66
C PHE A 128 0.04 14.38 2.66
N VAL A 129 0.67 14.45 3.84
CA VAL A 129 2.13 14.58 3.95
C VAL A 129 2.82 13.35 3.35
N ALA A 130 2.34 12.15 3.68
CA ALA A 130 2.84 10.91 3.09
C ALA A 130 2.62 10.86 1.57
N ALA A 131 1.45 11.28 1.09
CA ALA A 131 1.13 11.40 -0.33
C ALA A 131 2.04 12.35 -1.11
N GLY A 132 2.70 13.30 -0.42
CA GLY A 132 3.77 14.11 -1.00
C GLY A 132 4.91 13.28 -1.60
N VAL A 133 5.21 12.10 -1.04
CA VAL A 133 6.27 11.22 -1.54
C VAL A 133 5.95 10.66 -2.94
N PRO A 134 4.84 9.92 -3.16
CA PRO A 134 4.48 9.48 -4.50
C PRO A 134 4.13 10.66 -5.43
N LEU A 135 3.58 11.77 -4.93
CA LEU A 135 3.31 12.95 -5.77
C LEU A 135 4.59 13.57 -6.33
N LEU A 136 5.65 13.67 -5.52
CA LEU A 136 6.94 14.16 -5.99
C LEU A 136 7.57 13.18 -7.00
N MET A 137 7.44 11.87 -6.77
CA MET A 137 7.89 10.87 -7.74
C MET A 137 7.13 10.97 -9.07
N LEU A 138 5.81 11.18 -9.01
CA LEU A 138 4.96 11.38 -10.18
C LEU A 138 5.39 12.62 -10.97
N SER A 139 5.66 13.72 -10.26
CA SER A 139 6.18 14.97 -10.84
C SER A 139 7.53 14.74 -11.52
N ARG A 140 8.41 13.94 -10.93
CA ARG A 140 9.71 13.59 -11.54
C ARG A 140 9.54 12.75 -12.82
N LEU A 141 8.59 11.81 -12.85
CA LEU A 141 8.28 11.03 -14.05
C LEU A 141 7.71 11.91 -15.19
N LEU A 142 6.85 12.88 -14.86
CA LEU A 142 6.39 13.88 -15.82
C LEU A 142 7.57 14.70 -16.36
N LEU A 143 8.44 15.21 -15.49
CA LEU A 143 9.64 15.93 -15.92
C LEU A 143 10.57 15.06 -16.78
N ALA A 144 10.67 13.76 -16.49
CA ALA A 144 11.41 12.80 -17.33
C ALA A 144 10.81 12.67 -18.73
N SER A 145 9.48 12.65 -18.85
CA SER A 145 8.78 12.64 -20.14
C SER A 145 8.99 13.93 -20.95
N PHE A 146 9.33 15.05 -20.30
CA PHE A 146 9.74 16.28 -20.97
C PHE A 146 11.25 16.39 -21.20
N GLY A 147 12.00 15.30 -21.00
CA GLY A 147 13.46 15.25 -21.19
C GLY A 147 14.28 15.94 -20.10
N LYS A 148 13.65 16.41 -19.01
CA LYS A 148 14.33 17.14 -17.92
C LYS A 148 14.98 16.23 -16.88
N GLN A 149 14.74 14.93 -16.95
CA GLN A 149 15.30 13.92 -16.03
C GLN A 149 15.83 12.71 -16.83
N PRO A 150 16.95 12.85 -17.56
CA PRO A 150 17.46 11.80 -18.46
C PRO A 150 17.85 10.51 -17.72
N GLU A 151 18.43 10.63 -16.52
CA GLU A 151 18.79 9.48 -15.68
C GLU A 151 17.55 8.69 -15.23
N LEU A 152 16.48 9.40 -14.82
CA LEU A 152 15.24 8.76 -14.45
C LEU A 152 14.56 8.14 -15.66
N LEU A 153 14.57 8.82 -16.81
CA LEU A 153 14.00 8.31 -18.06
C LEU A 153 14.66 6.99 -18.46
N LYS A 154 16.00 6.93 -18.41
CA LYS A 154 16.77 5.70 -18.66
C LYS A 154 16.43 4.58 -17.67
N ALA A 155 16.15 4.92 -16.42
CA ALA A 155 15.78 3.94 -15.40
C ALA A 155 14.40 3.34 -15.62
N VAL A 156 13.43 4.10 -16.14
CA VAL A 156 12.03 3.65 -16.25
C VAL A 156 11.64 3.19 -17.66
N SER A 157 12.26 3.75 -18.70
CA SER A 157 11.96 3.43 -20.11
C SER A 157 12.74 2.21 -20.62
N ARG A 158 12.11 1.37 -21.44
CA ARG A 158 12.72 0.21 -22.14
C ARG A 158 13.55 0.68 -23.31
N SER A 159 13.00 1.58 -24.12
CA SER A 159 13.61 2.09 -25.34
C SER A 159 14.37 3.40 -25.14
N GLY A 160 14.19 4.06 -24.00
CA GLY A 160 14.61 5.45 -23.80
C GLY A 160 13.55 6.46 -24.28
N ASP A 161 12.43 6.01 -24.85
CA ASP A 161 11.31 6.88 -25.23
C ASP A 161 10.68 7.51 -23.98
N ALA A 162 10.54 8.83 -24.01
CA ALA A 162 9.85 9.68 -23.05
C ALA A 162 8.40 9.24 -22.78
N LYS A 163 7.71 8.70 -23.78
CA LYS A 163 6.32 8.23 -23.65
C LYS A 163 6.20 7.05 -22.69
N GLU A 164 7.23 6.22 -22.55
CA GLU A 164 7.19 5.10 -21.61
C GLU A 164 7.19 5.56 -20.15
N ALA A 165 7.75 6.75 -19.85
CA ALA A 165 7.73 7.31 -18.51
C ALA A 165 6.31 7.69 -18.05
N VAL A 166 5.41 8.02 -18.98
CA VAL A 166 3.98 8.30 -18.72
C VAL A 166 3.07 7.08 -18.94
N GLY A 167 3.64 5.90 -19.18
CA GLY A 167 2.91 4.63 -19.27
C GLY A 167 2.76 3.92 -17.92
N GLY A 168 3.07 2.63 -17.88
CA GLY A 168 2.95 1.79 -16.68
C GLY A 168 3.60 2.37 -15.40
N PRO A 169 4.85 2.89 -15.42
CA PRO A 169 5.46 3.52 -14.24
C PRO A 169 4.66 4.70 -13.69
N PHE A 170 4.03 5.49 -14.56
CA PHE A 170 3.18 6.61 -14.14
C PHE A 170 1.90 6.11 -13.51
N LEU A 171 1.20 5.17 -14.15
CA LEU A 171 -0.03 4.58 -13.61
C LEU A 171 0.18 3.91 -12.26
N TYR A 172 1.31 3.20 -12.08
CA TYR A 172 1.72 2.65 -10.79
C TYR A 172 1.77 3.72 -9.69
N VAL A 173 2.44 4.84 -9.96
CA VAL A 173 2.59 5.92 -8.97
C VAL A 173 1.27 6.66 -8.74
N VAL A 174 0.42 6.80 -9.76
CA VAL A 174 -0.94 7.32 -9.61
C VAL A 174 -1.75 6.43 -8.66
N MET A 175 -1.75 5.11 -8.86
CA MET A 175 -2.47 4.19 -7.96
C MET A 175 -1.88 4.22 -6.55
N LEU A 176 -0.56 4.30 -6.42
CA LEU A 176 0.09 4.50 -5.12
C LEU A 176 -0.40 5.77 -4.43
N LEU A 177 -0.47 6.89 -5.14
CA LEU A 177 -0.99 8.16 -4.62
C LEU A 177 -2.47 8.08 -4.21
N VAL A 178 -3.32 7.50 -5.08
CA VAL A 178 -4.75 7.35 -4.84
C VAL A 178 -5.00 6.48 -3.61
N PHE A 179 -4.39 5.30 -3.51
CA PHE A 179 -4.57 4.44 -2.35
C PHE A 179 -3.94 5.01 -1.08
N THR A 180 -2.81 5.72 -1.15
CA THR A 180 -2.22 6.43 0.01
C THR A 180 -3.21 7.46 0.57
N THR A 181 -3.89 8.22 -0.29
CA THR A 181 -4.81 9.28 0.16
C THR A 181 -6.19 8.74 0.56
N ALA A 182 -6.74 7.81 -0.21
CA ALA A 182 -8.09 7.30 -0.07
C ALA A 182 -8.21 6.07 0.85
N TYR A 183 -7.19 5.21 0.89
CA TYR A 183 -7.16 3.96 1.66
C TYR A 183 -5.85 3.88 2.46
N TRP A 184 -5.71 4.82 3.38
CA TRP A 184 -4.52 5.04 4.19
C TRP A 184 -4.22 3.85 5.13
N ARG A 185 -3.23 4.01 6.03
CA ARG A 185 -2.70 2.96 6.91
C ARG A 185 -3.70 2.20 7.79
N SER A 186 -4.93 2.71 7.93
CA SER A 186 -6.03 2.03 8.61
C SER A 186 -6.89 1.14 7.73
N SER A 187 -6.66 1.13 6.42
CA SER A 187 -7.45 0.36 5.46
C SER A 187 -6.69 -0.87 4.95
N ILE A 188 -7.13 -2.06 5.36
CA ILE A 188 -6.62 -3.32 4.81
C ILE A 188 -6.80 -3.40 3.28
N ILE A 189 -7.89 -2.79 2.75
CA ILE A 189 -8.18 -2.71 1.32
C ILE A 189 -7.03 -2.06 0.56
N GLY A 190 -6.55 -0.89 1.03
CA GLY A 190 -5.47 -0.17 0.36
C GLY A 190 -4.13 -0.87 0.45
N VAL A 191 -3.83 -1.45 1.61
CA VAL A 191 -2.58 -2.19 1.84
C VAL A 191 -2.49 -3.40 0.91
N VAL A 192 -3.56 -4.20 0.84
CA VAL A 192 -3.61 -5.39 -0.03
C VAL A 192 -3.61 -4.98 -1.51
N ALA A 193 -4.36 -3.94 -1.90
CA ALA A 193 -4.37 -3.45 -3.28
C ALA A 193 -2.97 -3.08 -3.78
N LEU A 194 -2.23 -2.31 -2.99
CA LEU A 194 -0.86 -1.90 -3.33
C LEU A 194 0.13 -3.07 -3.28
N ALA A 195 -0.05 -4.01 -2.35
CA ALA A 195 0.76 -5.22 -2.27
C ALA A 195 0.57 -6.11 -3.51
N GLN A 196 -0.66 -6.31 -3.98
CA GLN A 196 -0.95 -7.11 -5.18
C GLN A 196 -0.37 -6.44 -6.45
N MET A 197 -0.54 -5.12 -6.59
CA MET A 197 0.04 -4.36 -7.71
C MET A 197 1.57 -4.42 -7.75
N ALA A 198 2.22 -4.25 -6.60
CA ALA A 198 3.68 -4.22 -6.55
C ALA A 198 4.28 -5.64 -6.58
N ALA A 199 3.92 -6.46 -5.59
CA ALA A 199 4.52 -7.77 -5.40
C ALA A 199 3.91 -8.81 -6.34
N GLY A 200 2.58 -8.85 -6.49
CA GLY A 200 1.89 -9.79 -7.38
C GLY A 200 2.33 -9.63 -8.84
N ASP A 201 2.00 -8.50 -9.48
CA ASP A 201 2.37 -8.25 -10.88
C ASP A 201 3.89 -8.32 -11.10
N GLY A 202 4.67 -7.72 -10.21
CA GLY A 202 6.11 -7.69 -10.37
C GLY A 202 6.73 -9.10 -10.28
N LEU A 203 6.23 -9.97 -9.40
CA LEU A 203 6.69 -11.35 -9.32
C LEU A 203 6.17 -12.25 -10.43
N ALA A 204 4.98 -11.97 -10.97
CA ALA A 204 4.48 -12.68 -12.13
C ALA A 204 5.46 -12.61 -13.31
N ASP A 205 5.97 -11.41 -13.57
CA ASP A 205 6.93 -11.17 -14.66
C ASP A 205 8.34 -11.70 -14.31
N ILE A 206 8.82 -11.55 -13.07
CA ILE A 206 10.14 -12.09 -12.65
C ILE A 206 10.16 -13.61 -12.72
N VAL A 207 9.18 -14.28 -12.11
CA VAL A 207 9.11 -15.75 -12.06
C VAL A 207 8.76 -16.30 -13.44
N GLY A 208 7.78 -15.71 -14.12
CA GLY A 208 7.33 -16.16 -15.43
C GLY A 208 8.44 -16.15 -16.49
N ARG A 209 9.29 -15.12 -16.49
CA ARG A 209 10.45 -15.07 -17.42
C ARG A 209 11.58 -16.00 -17.03
N LYS A 210 11.83 -16.15 -15.72
CA LYS A 210 12.96 -16.94 -15.23
C LYS A 210 12.72 -18.44 -15.31
N VAL A 211 11.52 -18.87 -14.92
CA VAL A 211 11.12 -20.28 -14.92
C VAL A 211 10.60 -20.69 -16.30
N GLY A 212 9.90 -19.78 -17.00
CA GLY A 212 9.29 -20.09 -18.29
C GLY A 212 8.20 -21.15 -18.17
N GLY A 213 8.15 -22.06 -19.15
CA GLY A 213 7.24 -23.20 -19.16
C GLY A 213 5.93 -22.95 -19.92
N ALA A 214 4.94 -23.78 -19.62
CA ALA A 214 3.66 -23.76 -20.32
C ALA A 214 2.91 -22.45 -20.08
N ARG A 215 2.27 -21.98 -21.14
CA ARG A 215 1.44 -20.78 -21.17
C ARG A 215 -0.02 -21.16 -21.00
N TRP A 216 -0.81 -20.18 -20.56
CA TRP A 216 -2.26 -20.35 -20.55
C TRP A 216 -2.77 -20.48 -22.01
N PRO A 217 -3.72 -21.38 -22.30
CA PRO A 217 -4.14 -21.67 -23.68
C PRO A 217 -4.79 -20.47 -24.39
N PHE A 218 -5.22 -19.47 -23.64
CA PHE A 218 -5.84 -18.24 -24.13
C PHE A 218 -4.91 -17.01 -24.01
N SER A 219 -3.63 -17.19 -23.64
CA SER A 219 -2.67 -16.08 -23.51
C SER A 219 -1.27 -16.49 -23.94
N ASP A 220 -0.78 -15.88 -25.01
CA ASP A 220 0.58 -16.11 -25.50
C ASP A 220 1.67 -15.44 -24.66
N ARG A 221 1.28 -14.62 -23.67
CA ARG A 221 2.20 -13.84 -22.82
C ARG A 221 2.31 -14.37 -21.40
N LYS A 222 1.21 -14.84 -20.81
CA LYS A 222 1.17 -15.22 -19.39
C LYS A 222 1.46 -16.72 -19.21
N THR A 223 2.32 -17.05 -18.25
CA THR A 223 2.74 -18.45 -17.95
C THR A 223 2.14 -18.92 -16.64
N TYR A 224 1.97 -20.24 -16.47
CA TYR A 224 1.54 -20.82 -15.19
C TYR A 224 2.51 -20.46 -14.05
N ALA A 225 3.81 -20.50 -14.33
CA ALA A 225 4.83 -20.10 -13.37
C ALA A 225 4.70 -18.62 -12.96
N GLY A 226 4.37 -17.74 -13.91
CA GLY A 226 4.08 -16.34 -13.63
C GLY A 226 2.86 -16.18 -12.73
N SER A 227 1.75 -16.83 -13.03
CA SER A 227 0.55 -16.78 -12.17
C SER A 227 0.81 -17.31 -10.76
N LEU A 228 1.61 -18.38 -10.62
CA LEU A 228 2.03 -18.86 -9.30
C LEU A 228 2.91 -17.83 -8.58
N GLY A 229 3.84 -17.19 -9.30
CA GLY A 229 4.66 -16.09 -8.79
C GLY A 229 3.81 -14.91 -8.31
N PHE A 230 2.76 -14.56 -9.05
CA PHE A 230 1.78 -13.55 -8.66
C PHE A 230 1.13 -13.92 -7.33
N VAL A 231 0.51 -15.10 -7.26
CA VAL A 231 -0.27 -15.52 -6.09
C VAL A 231 0.61 -15.58 -4.85
N LEU A 232 1.77 -16.24 -4.93
CA LEU A 232 2.69 -16.36 -3.79
C LEU A 232 3.26 -15.01 -3.36
N GLY A 233 3.63 -14.17 -4.33
CA GLY A 233 4.17 -12.84 -4.10
C GLY A 233 3.18 -11.89 -3.45
N GLY A 234 2.02 -11.74 -4.07
CA GLY A 234 0.91 -10.93 -3.58
C GLY A 234 0.46 -11.39 -2.20
N PHE A 235 0.24 -12.69 -2.02
CA PHE A 235 -0.15 -13.26 -0.72
C PHE A 235 0.86 -12.96 0.38
N THR A 236 2.14 -13.28 0.15
CA THR A 236 3.17 -13.17 1.19
C THR A 236 3.40 -11.72 1.60
N VAL A 237 3.47 -10.80 0.63
CA VAL A 237 3.66 -9.37 0.92
C VAL A 237 2.41 -8.76 1.54
N SER A 238 1.21 -9.14 1.09
CA SER A 238 -0.04 -8.69 1.72
C SER A 238 -0.10 -9.12 3.18
N LEU A 239 0.16 -10.41 3.47
CA LEU A 239 0.15 -10.93 4.83
C LEU A 239 1.18 -10.24 5.73
N GLY A 240 2.40 -10.05 5.23
CA GLY A 240 3.47 -9.36 5.95
C GLY A 240 3.14 -7.89 6.25
N LEU A 241 2.64 -7.14 5.28
CA LEU A 241 2.30 -5.72 5.47
C LEU A 241 1.07 -5.53 6.36
N VAL A 242 0.03 -6.37 6.20
CA VAL A 242 -1.16 -6.33 7.06
C VAL A 242 -0.77 -6.61 8.50
N TYR A 243 0.04 -7.63 8.75
CA TYR A 243 0.51 -7.95 10.09
C TYR A 243 1.44 -6.85 10.65
N TRP A 244 2.36 -6.33 9.84
CA TRP A 244 3.20 -5.19 10.21
C TRP A 244 2.36 -4.02 10.71
N LEU A 245 1.35 -3.61 9.95
CA LEU A 245 0.47 -2.51 10.32
C LEU A 245 -0.42 -2.85 11.54
N ALA A 246 -0.84 -4.10 11.69
CA ALA A 246 -1.59 -4.55 12.87
C ALA A 246 -0.76 -4.46 14.16
N THR A 247 0.54 -4.77 14.13
CA THR A 247 1.45 -4.62 15.29
C THR A 247 1.50 -3.17 15.81
N PHE A 248 1.35 -2.19 14.91
CA PHE A 248 1.29 -0.77 15.29
C PHE A 248 -0.15 -0.25 15.49
N SER A 249 -1.14 -1.15 15.60
CA SER A 249 -2.56 -0.80 15.72
C SER A 249 -3.06 0.13 14.59
N CYS A 250 -2.44 0.06 13.41
CA CYS A 250 -2.89 0.82 12.25
C CYS A 250 -4.09 0.11 11.61
N VAL A 251 -3.97 -1.19 11.33
CA VAL A 251 -5.05 -2.02 10.77
C VAL A 251 -5.69 -2.85 11.87
N ASP A 252 -7.02 -2.77 11.99
CA ASP A 252 -7.81 -3.65 12.84
C ASP A 252 -8.21 -4.92 12.06
N LEU A 253 -7.92 -6.08 12.64
CA LEU A 253 -8.26 -7.39 12.09
C LEU A 253 -9.62 -7.92 12.58
N GLY A 254 -10.34 -7.17 13.42
CA GLY A 254 -11.68 -7.51 13.88
C GLY A 254 -11.75 -8.82 14.67
N GLY A 255 -10.66 -9.18 15.37
CA GLY A 255 -10.54 -10.43 16.10
C GLY A 255 -10.31 -11.68 15.24
N LEU A 256 -10.11 -11.54 13.93
CA LEU A 256 -9.77 -12.65 13.05
C LEU A 256 -8.42 -13.26 13.44
N GLY A 257 -8.35 -14.60 13.44
CA GLY A 257 -7.10 -15.31 13.63
C GLY A 257 -6.18 -15.19 12.40
N LEU A 258 -4.89 -15.44 12.60
CA LEU A 258 -3.89 -15.39 11.53
C LEU A 258 -4.26 -16.32 10.35
N ALA A 259 -4.80 -17.50 10.64
CA ALA A 259 -5.22 -18.46 9.62
C ALA A 259 -6.38 -17.91 8.76
N ASP A 260 -7.37 -17.27 9.38
CA ASP A 260 -8.52 -16.71 8.67
C ASP A 260 -8.09 -15.57 7.74
N VAL A 261 -7.22 -14.67 8.25
CA VAL A 261 -6.63 -13.60 7.45
C VAL A 261 -5.83 -14.18 6.29
N ALA A 262 -4.99 -15.19 6.53
CA ALA A 262 -4.19 -15.82 5.50
C ALA A 262 -5.06 -16.44 4.40
N VAL A 263 -6.11 -17.20 4.74
CA VAL A 263 -7.02 -17.81 3.76
C VAL A 263 -7.70 -16.73 2.91
N ARG A 264 -8.19 -15.65 3.53
CA ARG A 264 -8.82 -14.54 2.81
C ARG A 264 -7.84 -13.85 1.86
N LEU A 265 -6.62 -13.56 2.30
CA LEU A 265 -5.59 -12.94 1.45
C LEU A 265 -5.13 -13.86 0.31
N ALA A 266 -5.05 -15.16 0.55
CA ALA A 266 -4.76 -16.15 -0.50
C ALA A 266 -5.86 -16.14 -1.57
N ALA A 267 -7.13 -16.11 -1.16
CA ALA A 267 -8.27 -16.00 -2.08
C ALA A 267 -8.23 -14.70 -2.89
N VAL A 268 -7.94 -13.55 -2.26
CA VAL A 268 -7.76 -12.27 -2.97
C VAL A 268 -6.62 -12.38 -3.99
N SER A 269 -5.49 -12.97 -3.62
CA SER A 269 -4.32 -13.09 -4.51
C SER A 269 -4.61 -13.97 -5.72
N VAL A 270 -5.37 -15.06 -5.53
CA VAL A 270 -5.85 -15.91 -6.64
C VAL A 270 -6.82 -15.14 -7.54
N ALA A 271 -7.80 -14.43 -6.96
CA ALA A 271 -8.76 -13.64 -7.74
C ALA A 271 -8.07 -12.54 -8.56
N SER A 272 -7.11 -11.82 -7.97
CA SER A 272 -6.30 -10.81 -8.66
C SER A 272 -5.46 -11.42 -9.77
N ALA A 273 -4.85 -12.59 -9.55
CA ALA A 273 -4.09 -13.30 -10.59
C ALA A 273 -5.00 -13.71 -11.76
N LEU A 274 -6.22 -14.16 -11.49
CA LEU A 274 -7.18 -14.55 -12.55
C LEU A 274 -7.59 -13.35 -13.41
N VAL A 275 -7.78 -12.17 -12.82
CA VAL A 275 -8.09 -10.95 -13.59
C VAL A 275 -6.88 -10.46 -14.39
N GLU A 276 -5.67 -10.57 -13.83
CA GLU A 276 -4.42 -10.23 -14.52
C GLU A 276 -4.18 -11.07 -15.80
N LEU A 277 -4.74 -12.29 -15.85
CA LEU A 277 -4.67 -13.13 -17.06
C LEU A 277 -5.46 -12.55 -18.24
N VAL A 278 -6.48 -11.74 -17.96
CA VAL A 278 -7.38 -11.18 -18.98
C VAL A 278 -6.87 -9.79 -19.40
N PRO A 279 -6.74 -9.51 -20.70
CA PRO A 279 -6.20 -8.25 -21.20
C PRO A 279 -7.23 -7.10 -21.09
N LEU A 280 -7.57 -6.70 -19.86
CA LEU A 280 -8.57 -5.64 -19.58
C LEU A 280 -7.98 -4.22 -19.62
N GLY A 281 -6.65 -4.08 -19.56
CA GLY A 281 -5.99 -2.78 -19.49
C GLY A 281 -4.55 -2.91 -19.00
N ASP A 282 -4.00 -1.83 -18.45
CA ASP A 282 -2.69 -1.87 -17.80
C ASP A 282 -2.81 -2.55 -16.42
N ASP A 283 -1.95 -3.52 -16.16
CA ASP A 283 -1.93 -4.32 -14.92
C ASP A 283 -1.73 -3.43 -13.68
N ASN A 284 -1.09 -2.25 -13.82
CA ASN A 284 -0.95 -1.27 -12.73
C ASN A 284 -2.27 -0.63 -12.30
N VAL A 285 -3.34 -0.75 -13.09
CA VAL A 285 -4.67 -0.21 -12.76
C VAL A 285 -5.63 -1.35 -12.43
N THR A 286 -5.68 -2.38 -13.27
CA THR A 286 -6.64 -3.48 -13.12
C THR A 286 -6.40 -4.29 -11.85
N VAL A 287 -5.13 -4.61 -11.54
CA VAL A 287 -4.75 -5.41 -10.37
C VAL A 287 -5.13 -4.75 -9.04
N PRO A 288 -4.70 -3.51 -8.71
CA PRO A 288 -5.01 -2.92 -7.43
C PRO A 288 -6.52 -2.67 -7.24
N LEU A 289 -7.25 -2.31 -8.31
CA LEU A 289 -8.71 -2.15 -8.24
C LEU A 289 -9.41 -3.48 -7.96
N THR A 290 -8.99 -4.55 -8.64
CA THR A 290 -9.49 -5.89 -8.41
C THR A 290 -9.21 -6.33 -6.98
N ALA A 291 -7.97 -6.18 -6.53
CA ALA A 291 -7.56 -6.53 -5.17
C ALA A 291 -8.35 -5.74 -4.12
N ALA A 292 -8.66 -4.46 -4.36
CA ALA A 292 -9.48 -3.66 -3.47
C ALA A 292 -10.91 -4.23 -3.34
N VAL A 293 -11.56 -4.53 -4.46
CA VAL A 293 -12.91 -5.12 -4.48
C VAL A 293 -12.92 -6.49 -3.79
N PHE A 294 -12.00 -7.39 -4.15
CA PHE A 294 -11.97 -8.72 -3.54
C PHE A 294 -11.56 -8.69 -2.07
N THR A 295 -10.73 -7.73 -1.63
CA THR A 295 -10.44 -7.54 -0.20
C THR A 295 -11.67 -7.05 0.53
N ALA A 296 -12.40 -6.08 -0.01
CA ALA A 296 -13.64 -5.60 0.58
C ALA A 296 -14.66 -6.75 0.75
N LEU A 297 -14.85 -7.57 -0.29
CA LEU A 297 -15.71 -8.75 -0.23
C LEU A 297 -15.21 -9.81 0.76
N ALA A 298 -13.93 -10.16 0.70
CA ALA A 298 -13.36 -11.21 1.53
C ALA A 298 -13.35 -10.85 3.02
N PHE A 299 -13.31 -9.57 3.39
CA PHE A 299 -13.33 -9.10 4.77
C PHE A 299 -14.69 -8.52 5.21
N GLY A 300 -15.69 -8.46 4.32
CA GLY A 300 -17.01 -7.89 4.63
C GLY A 300 -16.95 -6.38 4.92
N LEU A 301 -16.06 -5.66 4.24
CA LEU A 301 -15.82 -4.24 4.44
C LEU A 301 -16.48 -3.40 3.34
N PRO A 302 -16.93 -2.18 3.63
CA PRO A 302 -17.37 -1.26 2.59
C PRO A 302 -16.16 -0.82 1.75
N LEU A 303 -16.36 -0.69 0.43
CA LEU A 303 -15.36 -0.14 -0.49
C LEU A 303 -15.27 1.40 -0.39
N SER A 304 -15.90 2.02 0.61
CA SER A 304 -15.80 3.47 0.81
C SER A 304 -14.37 3.82 1.25
N PRO A 305 -13.75 4.86 0.67
CA PRO A 305 -12.47 5.34 1.13
C PRO A 305 -12.57 5.85 2.58
N VAL A 306 -11.42 5.97 3.25
CA VAL A 306 -11.30 6.54 4.59
C VAL A 306 -11.63 8.03 4.50
N VAL A 307 -12.92 8.36 4.54
CA VAL A 307 -13.41 9.74 4.65
C VAL A 307 -13.64 10.01 6.13
N ALA A 308 -12.62 10.57 6.78
CA ALA A 308 -12.77 11.21 8.08
C ALA A 308 -11.94 12.49 8.07
N LEU A 309 -12.55 13.56 7.57
CA LEU A 309 -12.31 14.91 8.08
C LEU A 309 -13.46 15.16 9.06
N SER A 310 -13.33 14.65 10.28
CA SER A 310 -14.24 14.95 11.38
C SER A 310 -13.41 15.25 12.61
#